data_AF-A0A556MID0-F1
#
_entry.id   AF-A0A556MID0-F1
#
_cell.length_a   1.000
_cell.length_b   1.000
_cell.length_c   1.000
_cell.angle_alpha   90.00
_cell.angle_beta   90.00
_cell.angle_gamma   90.00
#
_symmetry.space_group_name_H-M   'P 1'
#
loop_
_entity.id
_entity.type
_entity.pdbx_description
1 polymer ?
#
loop_
_entity_poly.entity_id
_entity_poly.type
_entity_poly.pdbx_seq_one_letter_code
_entity_poly.pdbx_strand_id
1 'polypeptide(L)' 'MTDQPNNPLHGKTLESILTELVAKYGWPELGYRIRINCFLEDPSIKSSLKFLRKTDWARKKVEELYLKGK' A
#
# COMPACT_ATOMS: atom_id res chain seq x y z
N MET A 1 -29.68 13.54 2.84
CA MET A 1 -28.67 12.87 3.70
C MET A 1 -27.38 12.80 2.90
N THR A 2 -26.56 13.84 2.98
CA THR A 2 -25.25 13.90 2.32
C THR A 2 -24.19 13.88 3.41
N ASP A 3 -23.97 12.69 3.97
CA ASP A 3 -22.92 12.43 4.93
C ASP A 3 -21.84 11.63 4.21
N GLN A 4 -20.73 12.27 3.87
CA GLN A 4 -19.41 11.61 3.85
C GLN A 4 -18.32 12.61 4.28
N PRO A 5 -18.12 12.78 5.59
CA PRO A 5 -17.03 13.56 6.17
C PRO A 5 -15.75 12.71 6.29
N ASN A 6 -15.28 12.09 5.19
CA ASN A 6 -14.11 11.20 5.24
C ASN A 6 -12.79 11.98 5.07
N ASN A 7 -12.37 12.67 6.15
CA ASN A 7 -10.98 13.02 6.39
C ASN A 7 -10.15 11.72 6.56
N PRO A 8 -9.29 11.29 5.63
CA PRO A 8 -8.82 9.91 5.69
C PRO A 8 -7.54 9.72 6.50
N LEU A 9 -6.89 10.77 7.02
CA LEU A 9 -5.58 10.64 7.70
C LEU A 9 -5.65 10.29 9.19
N HIS A 10 -6.84 10.19 9.79
CA HIS A 10 -6.95 9.78 11.18
C HIS A 10 -6.86 8.23 11.28
N GLY A 11 -5.67 7.69 11.54
CA GLY A 11 -5.49 6.25 11.80
C GLY A 11 -5.21 5.37 10.58
N LYS A 12 -4.54 5.89 9.53
CA LYS A 12 -4.17 5.06 8.37
C LYS A 12 -3.22 3.94 8.77
N THR A 13 -3.73 2.73 8.72
CA THR A 13 -2.95 1.50 8.86
C THR A 13 -2.14 1.24 7.59
N LEU A 14 -1.12 0.39 7.68
CA LEU A 14 -0.37 -0.09 6.52
C LEU A 14 -1.29 -0.70 5.43
N GLU A 15 -2.41 -1.29 5.86
CA GLU A 15 -3.46 -1.80 4.97
C GLU A 15 -4.14 -0.68 4.17
N SER A 16 -4.51 0.42 4.83
CA SER A 16 -5.11 1.57 4.17
C SER A 16 -4.14 2.21 3.17
N ILE A 17 -2.88 2.40 3.57
CA ILE A 17 -1.81 2.94 2.72
C ILE A 17 -1.62 2.08 1.47
N LEU A 18 -1.48 0.77 1.66
CA LEU A 18 -1.30 -0.17 0.55
C LEU A 18 -2.53 -0.17 -0.38
N THR A 19 -3.74 -0.18 0.18
CA THR A 19 -4.99 -0.19 -0.60
C THR A 19 -5.11 1.06 -1.47
N GLU A 20 -4.77 2.24 -0.97
CA GLU A 20 -4.77 3.47 -1.76
C GLU A 20 -3.68 3.49 -2.82
N LEU A 21 -2.48 3.02 -2.49
CA LEU A 21 -1.39 2.90 -3.45
C LEU A 21 -1.75 1.96 -4.59
N VAL A 22 -2.38 0.82 -4.29
CA VAL A 22 -2.89 -0.13 -5.28
C VAL A 22 -4.03 0.51 -6.09
N ALA A 23 -4.94 1.25 -5.47
CA ALA A 23 -6.02 1.93 -6.19
C ALA A 23 -5.49 3.03 -7.12
N LYS A 24 -4.41 3.72 -6.75
CA LYS A 24 -3.82 4.83 -7.51
C LYS A 24 -2.89 4.35 -8.64
N TYR A 25 -2.07 3.35 -8.37
CA TYR A 25 -0.99 2.92 -9.28
C TYR A 25 -1.20 1.51 -9.84
N GLY A 26 -1.92 0.65 -9.13
CA GLY A 26 -2.02 -0.77 -9.44
C GLY A 26 -0.80 -1.57 -8.99
N TRP A 27 -1.00 -2.88 -8.87
CA TRP A 27 0.06 -3.84 -8.54
C TRP A 27 1.28 -3.83 -9.46
N PRO A 28 1.18 -3.75 -10.80
CA PRO A 28 2.36 -3.80 -11.66
C PRO A 28 3.31 -2.61 -11.44
N GLU A 29 2.76 -1.42 -11.25
CA GLU A 29 3.55 -0.21 -10.95
C GLU A 29 4.19 -0.30 -9.56
N LEU A 30 3.47 -0.84 -8.57
CA LEU A 30 4.05 -1.10 -7.25
C LEU A 30 5.18 -2.12 -7.31
N GLY A 31 5.04 -3.19 -8.10
CA GLY A 31 6.11 -4.18 -8.33
C GLY A 31 7.32 -3.59 -9.06
N TYR A 32 7.11 -2.59 -9.93
CA TYR A 32 8.21 -1.88 -10.60
C TYR A 32 8.99 -0.98 -9.64
N ARG A 33 8.27 -0.23 -8.78
CA ARG A 33 8.85 0.68 -7.79
C ARG A 33 9.45 -0.04 -6.59
N ILE A 34 8.79 -1.12 -6.19
CA ILE A 34 9.16 -1.98 -5.07
C ILE A 34 9.28 -3.38 -5.65
N ARG A 35 10.48 -3.71 -6.13
CA ARG A 35 10.80 -5.00 -6.76
C ARG A 35 10.73 -6.15 -5.75
N ILE A 36 9.52 -6.55 -5.40
CA ILE A 36 9.22 -7.71 -4.57
C ILE A 36 8.27 -8.63 -5.34
N ASN A 37 8.56 -9.92 -5.28
CA ASN A 37 7.74 -10.94 -5.93
C ASN A 37 6.30 -10.95 -5.42
N CYS A 38 6.08 -10.51 -4.18
CA CYS A 38 4.75 -10.44 -3.58
C CYS A 38 3.75 -9.60 -4.39
N PHE A 39 4.20 -8.59 -5.14
CA PHE A 39 3.33 -7.76 -5.98
C PHE A 39 3.17 -8.28 -7.42
N LEU A 40 3.98 -9.27 -7.82
CA LEU A 40 4.01 -9.81 -9.18
C LEU A 40 3.36 -11.19 -9.27
N GLU A 41 3.58 -12.06 -8.28
CA GLU A 41 3.11 -13.45 -8.29
C GLU A 41 1.76 -13.63 -7.60
N ASP A 42 1.54 -12.99 -6.44
CA ASP A 42 0.28 -13.09 -5.67
C ASP A 42 -0.18 -11.71 -5.17
N PRO A 43 -0.57 -10.80 -6.08
CA PRO A 43 -0.94 -9.43 -5.76
C PRO A 43 -2.26 -9.35 -4.98
N SER A 44 -2.18 -9.55 -3.66
CA SER A 44 -3.31 -9.44 -2.75
C SER A 44 -2.94 -8.61 -1.53
N ILE A 45 -3.90 -7.81 -1.04
CA ILE A 45 -3.72 -6.93 0.13
C ILE A 45 -3.29 -7.75 1.36
N LYS A 46 -3.96 -8.88 1.64
CA LYS A 46 -3.64 -9.72 2.81
C LYS A 46 -2.26 -10.37 2.73
N SER A 47 -1.91 -10.90 1.55
CA SER A 47 -0.62 -11.55 1.29
C SER A 47 0.53 -10.54 1.41
N SER A 48 0.35 -9.39 0.77
CA SER A 48 1.25 -8.25 0.84
C SER A 48 1.45 -7.74 2.27
N LEU A 49 0.39 -7.54 3.05
CA LEU A 49 0.53 -7.10 4.43
C LEU A 49 1.26 -8.11 5.30
N LYS A 50 1.02 -9.41 5.10
CA LYS A 50 1.75 -10.46 5.82
C LYS A 50 3.24 -10.42 5.46
N PHE A 51 3.57 -10.17 4.19
CA PHE A 51 4.95 -10.00 3.74
C PHE A 51 5.58 -8.72 4.32
N LEU A 52 4.93 -7.57 4.16
CA LEU A 52 5.41 -6.28 4.68
C LEU A 52 5.57 -6.29 6.21
N ARG A 53 4.78 -7.11 6.94
CA ARG A 53 4.96 -7.30 8.38
C ARG A 53 6.24 -8.06 8.75
N LYS A 54 6.69 -8.98 7.90
CA LYS A 54 7.92 -9.74 8.07
C LYS A 54 9.15 -9.01 7.52
N THR A 55 8.94 -8.19 6.49
CA THR A 55 10.02 -7.54 5.73
C THR A 55 9.96 -6.03 5.91
N ASP A 56 10.63 -5.55 6.96
CA ASP A 56 10.55 -4.15 7.40
C ASP A 56 11.05 -3.14 6.35
N TRP A 57 12.10 -3.47 5.59
CA TRP A 57 12.60 -2.60 4.52
C TRP A 57 11.55 -2.40 3.40
N ALA A 58 10.75 -3.43 3.10
CA ALA A 58 9.71 -3.36 2.08
C ALA A 58 8.53 -2.52 2.58
N ARG A 59 8.16 -2.66 3.85
CA ARG A 59 7.18 -1.77 4.51
C ARG A 59 7.60 -0.32 4.39
N LYS A 60 8.83 0.00 4.79
CA LYS A 60 9.39 1.36 4.68
C LYS A 60 9.29 1.89 3.25
N LYS A 61 9.59 1.08 2.23
CA LYS A 61 9.44 1.48 0.82
C LYS A 61 8.01 1.82 0.43
N VAL A 62 7.02 1.05 0.90
CA VAL A 62 5.60 1.33 0.66
C VAL A 62 5.19 2.64 1.34
N GLU A 63 5.61 2.86 2.58
CA GLU A 63 5.34 4.09 3.32
C GLU A 63 6.01 5.31 2.68
N GLU A 64 7.30 5.21 2.31
CA GLU A 64 8.02 6.23 1.55
C GLU A 64 7.30 6.57 0.24
N LEU A 65 6.81 5.56 -0.47
CA LEU A 65 6.11 5.76 -1.74
C LEU A 65 4.79 6.50 -1.55
N TYR A 66 4.06 6.17 -0.48
CA TYR A 66 2.83 6.87 -0.10
C TYR A 66 3.10 8.34 0.24
N LEU A 67 4.19 8.62 0.97
CA LEU A 67 4.59 10.00 1.28
C LEU A 67 5.02 10.79 0.04
N LYS A 68 5.72 10.16 -0.92
CA LYS A 68 6.11 10.79 -2.19
C LYS A 68 4.94 11.04 -3.15
N GLY A 69 3.90 10.22 -3.06
CA GLY A 69 2.74 10.27 -3.94
C GLY A 69 1.61 11.19 -3.45
N LYS A 70 1.82 11.87 -2.33
CA LYS A 70 0.89 12.78 -1.70
C LYS A 70 1.21 14.23 -2.03
#